data_AF-A0A356A455-F1
#
_entry.id   AF-A0A356A455-F1
#
_cell.length_a   1.000
_cell.length_b   1.000
_cell.length_c   1.000
_cell.angle_alpha   90.00
_cell.angle_beta   90.00
_cell.angle_gamma   90.00
#
_symmetry.space_group_name_H-M   'P 1'
#
loop_
_entity.id
_entity.type
_entity.pdbx_description
1 polymer ?
#
loop_
_entity_poly.entity_id
_entity_poly.type
_entity_poly.pdbx_seq_one_letter_code
_entity_poly.pdbx_strand_id
1 'polypeptide(L)'
;TYYNCGIGAYVKGFINKKAGQEWKSRMQTISAGRLYQHPIERYFDKDDPVLKDYNRPNKPKFDVVFLQGQSREPYQDNAKDPANAPKVKFAKALKHAIAVVRENGSVPVVVCTWASKKSPKGYDMRSETTALADATIKLANENKAIVLPVGIAFETVRTERPDLNLHNKSDLKHPSAEGSYLFGAMIYSLLFRQSPKWVGSNWLGECDKPIKAEDAVYLQDVAWRVVKHFYGWK
;
A
#
# COMPACT_ATOMS: atom_id res chain seq x y z
N THR A 1 -5.39 6.60 12.16
CA THR A 1 -5.96 6.96 10.85
C THR A 1 -4.93 6.71 9.73
N TYR A 2 -5.40 6.16 8.59
CA TYR A 2 -4.67 5.48 7.47
C TYR A 2 -3.30 4.82 7.78
N TYR A 3 -3.16 3.83 8.65
CA TYR A 3 -4.15 3.10 9.42
C TYR A 3 -3.88 3.30 10.93
N ASN A 4 -2.70 2.99 11.47
CA ASN A 4 -2.32 3.33 12.85
C ASN A 4 -1.28 4.46 12.94
N CYS A 5 -1.66 5.67 12.51
CA CYS A 5 -0.85 6.92 12.46
C CYS A 5 -0.18 7.28 11.14
N GLY A 6 -0.81 6.88 10.05
CA GLY A 6 -0.37 7.26 8.73
C GLY A 6 0.75 6.36 8.24
N ILE A 7 0.55 5.73 7.09
CA ILE A 7 1.55 4.84 6.52
C ILE A 7 2.89 5.56 6.27
N GLY A 8 2.85 6.86 5.94
CA GLY A 8 4.05 7.67 5.75
C GLY A 8 4.89 7.83 7.01
N ALA A 9 4.29 7.78 8.20
CA ALA A 9 5.03 7.79 9.46
C ALA A 9 5.73 6.45 9.70
N TYR A 10 5.09 5.32 9.36
CA TYR A 10 5.76 4.03 9.46
C TYR A 10 6.99 3.95 8.54
N VAL A 11 6.87 4.42 7.29
CA VAL A 11 8.01 4.46 6.38
C VAL A 11 9.14 5.31 6.95
N LYS A 12 8.81 6.47 7.55
CA LYS A 12 9.78 7.35 8.20
C LYS A 12 10.60 6.62 9.28
N GLY A 13 9.99 5.72 10.04
CA GLY A 13 10.66 4.89 11.04
C GLY A 13 11.75 3.98 10.47
N PHE A 14 11.63 3.60 9.20
CA PHE A 14 12.61 2.78 8.48
C PHE A 14 13.63 3.58 7.67
N ILE A 15 13.61 4.92 7.69
CA ILE A 15 14.54 5.74 6.90
C ILE A 15 15.92 5.76 7.53
N ASN A 16 16.93 5.31 6.78
CA ASN A 16 18.32 5.31 7.21
C ASN A 16 18.98 6.65 6.89
N LYS A 17 18.88 7.60 7.82
CA LYS A 17 19.52 8.93 7.68
C LYS A 17 21.04 8.85 7.55
N LYS A 18 21.69 7.85 8.16
CA LYS A 18 23.15 7.66 8.05
C LYS A 18 23.55 7.24 6.63
N ALA A 19 22.65 6.59 5.90
CA ALA A 19 22.81 6.27 4.48
C ALA A 19 22.32 7.40 3.54
N GLY A 20 22.06 8.61 4.08
CA GLY A 20 21.62 9.77 3.29
C GLY A 20 20.19 9.65 2.72
N GLN A 21 19.37 8.75 3.26
CA GLN A 21 17.98 8.60 2.81
C GLN A 21 17.13 9.77 3.29
N GLU A 22 16.47 10.45 2.35
CA GLU A 22 15.52 11.52 2.62
C GLU A 22 14.08 11.00 2.54
N TRP A 23 13.19 11.63 3.31
CA TRP A 23 11.78 11.25 3.30
C TRP A 23 10.86 12.44 3.54
N LYS A 24 9.92 12.62 2.62
CA LYS A 24 8.79 13.53 2.74
C LYS A 24 7.59 12.87 2.09
N SER A 25 6.45 12.85 2.78
CA SER A 25 5.26 12.14 2.32
C SER A 25 4.01 12.96 2.54
N ARG A 26 3.06 12.85 1.60
CA ARG A 26 1.69 13.34 1.74
C ARG A 26 0.73 12.16 1.63
N MET A 27 -0.33 12.18 2.43
CA MET A 27 -1.45 11.25 2.29
C MET A 27 -2.69 12.03 1.85
N GLN A 28 -3.36 11.56 0.80
CA GLN A 28 -4.65 12.08 0.33
C GLN A 28 -5.63 10.90 0.33
N THR A 29 -6.39 10.75 1.41
CA THR A 29 -7.23 9.56 1.64
C THR A 29 -8.68 9.96 1.90
N ILE A 30 -9.61 9.25 1.28
CA ILE A 30 -11.05 9.41 1.51
C ILE A 30 -11.53 8.14 2.22
N SER A 31 -12.23 8.28 3.35
CA SER A 31 -12.78 7.12 4.07
C SER A 31 -13.77 6.37 3.18
N ALA A 32 -13.60 5.05 3.03
CA ALA A 32 -14.33 4.22 2.07
C ALA A 32 -14.27 4.71 0.61
N GLY A 33 -13.35 5.61 0.31
CA GLY A 33 -13.20 6.23 -1.00
C GLY A 33 -12.72 5.24 -2.05
N ARG A 34 -13.37 5.30 -3.20
CA ARG A 34 -13.02 4.55 -4.40
C ARG A 34 -12.02 5.31 -5.24
N LEU A 35 -11.21 4.61 -6.01
CA LEU A 35 -10.14 5.26 -6.79
C LEU A 35 -10.67 6.34 -7.75
N TYR A 36 -11.84 6.11 -8.36
CA TYR A 36 -12.47 7.08 -9.27
C TYR A 36 -12.98 8.35 -8.59
N GLN A 37 -13.09 8.37 -7.24
CA GLN A 37 -13.55 9.53 -6.49
C GLN A 37 -12.41 10.50 -6.16
N HIS A 38 -11.16 10.11 -6.41
CA HIS A 38 -10.01 10.98 -6.22
C HIS A 38 -9.84 11.93 -7.41
N PRO A 39 -9.79 13.26 -7.20
CA PRO A 39 -9.44 14.23 -8.24
C PRO A 39 -7.92 14.22 -8.45
N ILE A 40 -7.41 13.20 -9.16
CA ILE A 40 -5.98 12.90 -9.22
C ILE A 40 -5.16 14.08 -9.79
N GLU A 41 -5.69 14.78 -10.79
CA GLU A 41 -5.04 15.93 -11.42
C GLU A 41 -4.85 17.08 -10.42
N ARG A 42 -5.84 17.31 -9.55
CA ARG A 42 -5.77 18.35 -8.52
C ARG A 42 -4.59 18.13 -7.58
N TYR A 43 -4.19 16.88 -7.33
CA TYR A 43 -3.04 16.60 -6.45
C TYR A 43 -1.69 16.99 -7.07
N PHE A 44 -1.66 17.24 -8.37
CA PHE A 44 -0.49 17.74 -9.08
C PHE A 44 -0.55 19.23 -9.40
N ASP A 45 -1.68 19.89 -9.13
CA ASP A 45 -1.82 21.34 -9.28
C ASP A 45 -0.71 22.06 -8.51
N LYS A 46 0.08 22.86 -9.25
CA LYS A 46 1.19 23.64 -8.70
C LYS A 46 0.69 24.81 -7.85
N ASP A 47 -0.52 25.27 -8.10
CA ASP A 47 -1.13 26.43 -7.46
C ASP A 47 -2.00 26.00 -6.26
N ASP A 48 -2.15 24.70 -5.98
CA ASP A 48 -2.84 24.22 -4.78
C ASP A 48 -2.07 24.67 -3.52
N PRO A 49 -2.66 25.54 -2.69
CA PRO A 49 -1.97 26.16 -1.56
C PRO A 49 -1.61 25.15 -0.46
N VAL A 50 -2.27 23.99 -0.43
CA VAL A 50 -2.01 22.91 0.54
C VAL A 50 -0.84 22.04 0.09
N LEU A 51 -0.53 22.04 -1.21
CA LEU A 51 0.52 21.21 -1.82
C LEU A 51 1.72 22.02 -2.30
N LYS A 52 1.73 23.33 -2.09
CA LYS A 52 2.83 24.23 -2.50
C LYS A 52 4.20 23.79 -1.98
N ASP A 53 4.26 23.26 -0.76
CA ASP A 53 5.51 22.82 -0.11
C ASP A 53 6.11 21.55 -0.75
N TYR A 54 5.39 20.92 -1.68
CA TYR A 54 5.86 19.77 -2.45
C TYR A 54 6.32 20.17 -3.85
N ASN A 55 6.12 21.43 -4.28
CA ASN A 55 6.66 21.90 -5.55
C ASN A 55 8.19 21.94 -5.46
N ARG A 56 8.83 21.30 -6.44
CA ARG A 56 10.29 21.23 -6.54
C ARG A 56 10.72 21.78 -7.89
N PRO A 57 11.63 22.77 -7.95
CA PRO A 57 12.14 23.26 -9.23
C PRO A 57 12.79 22.14 -10.04
N ASN A 58 12.42 22.02 -11.31
CA ASN A 58 12.96 21.06 -12.27
C ASN A 58 12.89 19.58 -11.84
N LYS A 59 11.98 19.25 -10.91
CA LYS A 59 11.74 17.88 -10.42
C LYS A 59 10.23 17.65 -10.35
N PRO A 60 9.76 16.39 -10.45
CA PRO A 60 8.35 16.11 -10.23
C PRO A 60 7.94 16.54 -8.81
N LYS A 61 6.66 16.84 -8.59
CA LYS A 61 6.14 17.18 -7.25
C LYS A 61 6.34 16.02 -6.25
N PHE A 62 6.15 14.79 -6.73
CA PHE A 62 6.38 13.56 -5.98
C PHE A 62 7.32 12.65 -6.78
N ASP A 63 8.26 11.97 -6.14
CA ASP A 63 9.09 10.98 -6.86
C ASP A 63 8.25 9.73 -7.20
N VAL A 64 7.40 9.32 -6.25
CA VAL A 64 6.57 8.13 -6.33
C VAL A 64 5.17 8.44 -5.79
N VAL A 65 4.13 7.90 -6.44
CA VAL A 65 2.75 7.98 -5.98
C VAL A 65 2.17 6.58 -5.80
N PHE A 66 1.75 6.27 -4.57
CA PHE A 66 1.06 5.03 -4.25
C PHE A 66 -0.44 5.18 -4.51
N LEU A 67 -0.98 4.35 -5.40
CA LEU A 67 -2.39 4.29 -5.77
C LEU A 67 -3.01 3.07 -5.08
N GLN A 68 -3.93 3.32 -4.15
CA GLN A 68 -4.71 2.29 -3.48
C GLN A 68 -6.19 2.60 -3.67
N GLY A 69 -6.93 1.68 -4.32
CA GLY A 69 -8.38 1.74 -4.36
C GLY A 69 -9.02 1.30 -3.04
N GLN A 70 -10.35 1.33 -2.98
CA GLN A 70 -11.05 0.65 -1.91
C GLN A 70 -10.77 -0.87 -2.01
N SER A 71 -10.63 -1.52 -0.86
CA SER A 71 -9.96 -2.82 -0.68
C SER A 71 -10.56 -4.02 -1.43
N ARG A 72 -11.68 -3.86 -2.15
CA ARG A 72 -12.33 -4.91 -2.94
C ARG A 72 -12.64 -4.50 -4.38
N GLU A 73 -12.45 -3.23 -4.72
CA GLU A 73 -12.71 -2.74 -6.07
C GLU A 73 -12.05 -3.57 -7.18
N PRO A 74 -10.81 -4.08 -7.04
CA PRO A 74 -10.14 -4.77 -8.15
C PRO A 74 -10.88 -6.00 -8.68
N TYR A 75 -11.61 -6.74 -7.84
CA TYR A 75 -12.24 -8.01 -8.23
C TYR A 75 -13.76 -8.03 -8.07
N GLN A 76 -14.34 -7.07 -7.34
CA GLN A 76 -15.76 -7.10 -7.01
C GLN A 76 -16.66 -6.88 -8.25
N ASP A 77 -17.57 -7.84 -8.46
CA ASP A 77 -18.43 -7.94 -9.64
C ASP A 77 -19.91 -8.11 -9.31
N ASN A 78 -20.39 -7.37 -8.29
CA ASN A 78 -21.74 -7.53 -7.75
C ASN A 78 -22.73 -6.46 -8.24
N ALA A 79 -22.44 -5.78 -9.35
CA ALA A 79 -23.35 -4.77 -9.89
C ALA A 79 -24.43 -5.44 -10.75
N LYS A 80 -25.65 -4.89 -10.70
CA LYS A 80 -26.76 -5.31 -11.58
C LYS A 80 -26.45 -5.03 -13.05
N ASP A 81 -25.71 -3.95 -13.31
CA ASP A 81 -25.20 -3.58 -14.63
C ASP A 81 -23.68 -3.85 -14.66
N PRO A 82 -23.21 -4.80 -15.49
CA PRO A 82 -21.78 -5.11 -15.63
C PRO A 82 -20.91 -3.91 -16.02
N ALA A 83 -21.43 -2.96 -16.81
CA ALA A 83 -20.68 -1.77 -17.20
C ALA A 83 -20.40 -0.84 -16.00
N ASN A 84 -21.19 -0.99 -14.93
CA ASN A 84 -21.09 -0.22 -13.70
C ASN A 84 -20.46 -1.00 -12.54
N ALA A 85 -19.95 -2.21 -12.79
CA ALA A 85 -19.28 -3.02 -11.78
C ALA A 85 -18.07 -2.31 -11.16
N PRO A 86 -17.83 -2.47 -9.83
CA PRO A 86 -16.68 -1.87 -9.16
C PRO A 86 -15.35 -2.15 -9.88
N LYS A 87 -15.11 -3.40 -10.32
CA LYS A 87 -13.90 -3.79 -11.07
C LYS A 87 -13.71 -3.00 -12.37
N VAL A 88 -14.79 -2.68 -13.09
CA VAL A 88 -14.74 -1.92 -14.34
C VAL A 88 -14.41 -0.46 -14.07
N LYS A 89 -15.06 0.14 -13.07
CA LYS A 89 -14.78 1.52 -12.64
C LYS A 89 -13.35 1.67 -12.12
N PHE A 90 -12.88 0.70 -11.35
CA PHE A 90 -11.52 0.64 -10.86
C PHE A 90 -10.49 0.54 -11.97
N ALA A 91 -10.68 -0.38 -12.94
CA ALA A 91 -9.77 -0.51 -14.07
C ALA A 91 -9.63 0.80 -14.87
N LYS A 92 -10.75 1.47 -15.15
CA LYS A 92 -10.76 2.77 -15.82
C LYS A 92 -10.04 3.85 -15.00
N ALA A 93 -10.37 3.96 -13.71
CA ALA A 93 -9.77 4.95 -12.81
C ALA A 93 -8.27 4.71 -12.59
N LEU A 94 -7.85 3.45 -12.47
CA LEU A 94 -6.45 3.08 -12.28
C LEU A 94 -5.62 3.43 -13.51
N LYS A 95 -6.10 3.07 -14.71
CA LYS A 95 -5.44 3.44 -15.97
C LYS A 95 -5.27 4.96 -16.07
N HIS A 96 -6.33 5.71 -15.78
CA HIS A 96 -6.29 7.16 -15.82
C HIS A 96 -5.34 7.76 -14.77
N ALA A 97 -5.42 7.32 -13.50
CA ALA A 97 -4.54 7.79 -12.45
C ALA A 97 -3.06 7.50 -12.74
N ILE A 98 -2.75 6.31 -13.27
CA ILE A 98 -1.39 5.95 -13.71
C ILE A 98 -0.88 6.90 -14.80
N ALA A 99 -1.73 7.25 -15.78
CA ALA A 99 -1.38 8.19 -16.83
C ALA A 99 -1.05 9.58 -16.26
N VAL A 100 -1.94 10.14 -15.44
CA VAL A 100 -1.75 11.46 -14.80
C VAL A 100 -0.47 11.49 -13.96
N VAL A 101 -0.21 10.45 -13.17
CA VAL A 101 1.01 10.36 -12.34
C VAL A 101 2.27 10.42 -13.23
N ARG A 102 2.29 9.70 -14.35
CA ARG A 102 3.43 9.70 -15.29
C ARG A 102 3.59 10.99 -16.06
N GLU A 103 2.48 11.59 -16.51
CA GLU A 103 2.48 12.89 -17.20
C GLU A 103 3.08 13.98 -16.32
N ASN A 104 2.94 13.85 -14.99
CA ASN A 104 3.56 14.73 -14.00
C ASN A 104 4.96 14.27 -13.54
N GLY A 105 5.62 13.40 -14.31
CA GLY A 105 7.00 12.95 -14.08
C GLY A 105 7.21 12.04 -12.87
N SER A 106 6.12 11.55 -12.25
CA SER A 106 6.17 10.72 -11.04
C SER A 106 6.04 9.23 -11.38
N VAL A 107 6.51 8.34 -10.51
CA VAL A 107 6.38 6.89 -10.69
C VAL A 107 5.13 6.35 -9.99
N PRO A 108 4.19 5.70 -10.71
CA PRO A 108 3.01 5.09 -10.09
C PRO A 108 3.33 3.71 -9.50
N VAL A 109 2.91 3.49 -8.25
CA VAL A 109 2.92 2.19 -7.58
C VAL A 109 1.49 1.82 -7.18
N VAL A 110 0.99 0.69 -7.65
CA VAL A 110 -0.33 0.17 -7.34
C VAL A 110 -0.26 -0.71 -6.10
N VAL A 111 -1.02 -0.41 -5.07
CA VAL A 111 -1.07 -1.22 -3.85
C VAL A 111 -2.03 -2.39 -4.05
N CYS A 112 -1.50 -3.61 -4.04
CA CYS A 112 -2.31 -4.83 -3.93
C CYS A 112 -2.70 -5.02 -2.47
N THR A 113 -3.95 -4.73 -2.15
CA THR A 113 -4.50 -4.79 -0.79
C THR A 113 -4.62 -6.23 -0.27
N TRP A 114 -5.06 -6.37 0.98
CA TRP A 114 -5.19 -7.63 1.71
C TRP A 114 -6.64 -8.08 1.84
N ALA A 115 -6.83 -9.39 2.02
CA ALA A 115 -8.12 -9.96 2.40
C ALA A 115 -8.54 -9.53 3.82
N SER A 116 -9.84 -9.47 4.04
CA SER A 116 -10.45 -9.12 5.33
C SER A 116 -10.76 -10.38 6.11
N LYS A 117 -10.62 -10.38 7.44
CA LYS A 117 -11.10 -11.49 8.29
C LYS A 117 -12.63 -11.67 8.23
N LYS A 118 -13.35 -10.65 7.75
CA LYS A 118 -14.77 -10.72 7.32
C LYS A 118 -14.84 -10.77 5.79
N SER A 119 -14.31 -11.82 5.16
CA SER A 119 -14.38 -12.02 3.71
C SER A 119 -15.84 -12.01 3.23
N PRO A 120 -16.12 -11.54 2.00
CA PRO A 120 -17.47 -11.54 1.47
C PRO A 120 -17.95 -12.98 1.24
N LYS A 121 -19.27 -13.19 1.17
CA LYS A 121 -19.87 -14.49 0.89
C LYS A 121 -19.25 -15.10 -0.39
N GLY A 122 -18.89 -16.37 -0.33
CA GLY A 122 -18.23 -17.09 -1.43
C GLY A 122 -16.71 -16.97 -1.45
N TYR A 123 -16.11 -16.27 -0.48
CA TYR A 123 -14.67 -16.18 -0.30
C TYR A 123 -14.28 -16.54 1.13
N ASP A 124 -13.13 -17.19 1.26
CA ASP A 124 -12.29 -17.15 2.47
C ASP A 124 -11.13 -16.16 2.26
N MET A 125 -10.30 -15.96 3.29
CA MET A 125 -9.19 -15.01 3.19
C MET A 125 -8.16 -15.38 2.12
N ARG A 126 -7.96 -16.67 1.85
CA ARG A 126 -6.98 -17.13 0.87
C ARG A 126 -7.47 -16.84 -0.55
N SER A 127 -8.69 -17.27 -0.86
CA SER A 127 -9.35 -17.02 -2.14
C SER A 127 -9.62 -15.53 -2.39
N GLU A 128 -9.93 -14.74 -1.35
CA GLU A 128 -10.01 -13.26 -1.47
C GLU A 128 -8.62 -12.67 -1.78
N THR A 129 -7.55 -13.18 -1.15
CA THR A 129 -6.17 -12.74 -1.45
C THR A 129 -5.79 -13.05 -2.89
N THR A 130 -6.08 -14.26 -3.39
CA THR A 130 -5.83 -14.63 -4.78
C THR A 130 -6.60 -13.74 -5.75
N ALA A 131 -7.90 -13.54 -5.52
CA ALA A 131 -8.72 -12.68 -6.38
C ALA A 131 -8.22 -11.22 -6.42
N LEU A 132 -7.79 -10.67 -5.27
CA LEU A 132 -7.20 -9.34 -5.20
C LEU A 132 -5.86 -9.26 -5.93
N ALA A 133 -4.98 -10.24 -5.72
CA ALA A 133 -3.67 -10.29 -6.35
C ALA A 133 -3.79 -10.41 -7.87
N ASP A 134 -4.55 -11.40 -8.36
CA ASP A 134 -4.71 -11.65 -9.80
C ASP A 134 -5.26 -10.41 -10.52
N ALA A 135 -6.32 -9.80 -9.98
CA ALA A 135 -6.94 -8.63 -10.58
C ALA A 135 -6.01 -7.41 -10.56
N THR A 136 -5.35 -7.14 -9.43
CA THR A 136 -4.48 -5.97 -9.28
C THR A 136 -3.23 -6.10 -10.13
N ILE A 137 -2.57 -7.27 -10.11
CA ILE A 137 -1.34 -7.54 -10.87
C ILE A 137 -1.63 -7.49 -12.36
N LYS A 138 -2.72 -8.10 -12.83
CA LYS A 138 -3.13 -8.02 -14.23
C LYS A 138 -3.28 -6.58 -14.69
N LEU A 139 -4.07 -5.77 -13.98
CA LEU A 139 -4.29 -4.36 -14.34
C LEU A 139 -3.01 -3.52 -14.25
N ALA A 140 -2.17 -3.74 -13.25
CA ALA A 140 -0.90 -3.03 -13.14
C ALA A 140 0.04 -3.39 -14.31
N ASN A 141 0.16 -4.67 -14.67
CA ASN A 141 0.97 -5.13 -15.81
C ASN A 141 0.48 -4.58 -17.15
N GLU A 142 -0.83 -4.59 -17.39
CA GLU A 142 -1.45 -3.98 -18.58
C GLU A 142 -1.11 -2.49 -18.72
N ASN A 143 -0.92 -1.81 -17.59
CA ASN A 143 -0.54 -0.39 -17.53
C ASN A 143 0.95 -0.18 -17.23
N LYS A 144 1.79 -1.23 -17.26
CA LYS A 144 3.24 -1.20 -16.98
C LYS A 144 3.61 -0.55 -15.63
N ALA A 145 2.74 -0.65 -14.63
CA ALA A 145 2.93 -0.03 -13.32
C ALA A 145 3.53 -1.02 -12.31
N ILE A 146 4.21 -0.47 -11.30
CA ILE A 146 4.81 -1.24 -10.20
C ILE A 146 3.68 -1.70 -9.26
N VAL A 147 3.77 -2.90 -8.68
CA VAL A 147 2.83 -3.42 -7.68
C VAL A 147 3.50 -3.51 -6.29
N LEU A 148 2.86 -3.00 -5.26
CA LEU A 148 3.24 -3.32 -3.88
C LEU A 148 2.37 -4.50 -3.39
N PRO A 149 2.92 -5.73 -3.22
CA PRO A 149 2.14 -6.94 -2.99
C PRO A 149 1.71 -7.15 -1.52
N VAL A 150 1.08 -6.15 -0.90
CA VAL A 150 0.77 -6.16 0.56
C VAL A 150 -0.12 -7.34 0.95
N GLY A 151 -1.14 -7.66 0.15
CA GLY A 151 -2.01 -8.82 0.39
C GLY A 151 -1.27 -10.16 0.46
N ILE A 152 -0.25 -10.35 -0.37
CA ILE A 152 0.58 -11.56 -0.37
C ILE A 152 1.38 -11.65 0.94
N ALA A 153 1.92 -10.52 1.43
CA ALA A 153 2.61 -10.51 2.72
C ALA A 153 1.66 -10.78 3.90
N PHE A 154 0.42 -10.25 3.86
CA PHE A 154 -0.58 -10.54 4.87
C PHE A 154 -0.93 -12.03 4.93
N GLU A 155 -1.13 -12.67 3.78
CA GLU A 155 -1.39 -14.12 3.69
C GLU A 155 -0.18 -14.96 4.13
N THR A 156 1.03 -14.48 3.85
CA THR A 156 2.28 -15.10 4.31
C THR A 156 2.33 -15.15 5.84
N VAL A 157 2.12 -14.00 6.50
CA VAL A 157 2.09 -13.93 7.97
C VAL A 157 0.96 -14.77 8.55
N ARG A 158 -0.25 -14.70 7.96
CA ARG A 158 -1.40 -15.48 8.42
C ARG A 158 -1.10 -16.99 8.41
N THR A 159 -0.30 -17.45 7.44
CA THR A 159 0.06 -18.86 7.28
C THR A 159 1.22 -19.27 8.20
N GLU A 160 2.28 -18.47 8.27
CA GLU A 160 3.49 -18.77 9.05
C GLU A 160 3.33 -18.47 10.55
N ARG A 161 2.56 -17.44 10.92
CA ARG A 161 2.36 -16.93 12.29
C ARG A 161 0.87 -16.60 12.53
N PRO A 162 -0.01 -17.62 12.61
CA PRO A 162 -1.45 -17.41 12.80
C PRO A 162 -1.80 -16.72 14.13
N ASP A 163 -0.88 -16.73 15.11
CA ASP A 163 -0.98 -16.01 16.37
C ASP A 163 -0.85 -14.48 16.20
N LEU A 164 -0.15 -14.02 15.16
CA LEU A 164 0.12 -12.61 14.90
C LEU A 164 -1.06 -11.98 14.15
N ASN A 165 -1.78 -11.10 14.84
CA ASN A 165 -2.99 -10.48 14.31
C ASN A 165 -2.69 -9.20 13.53
N LEU A 166 -2.79 -9.25 12.19
CA LEU A 166 -2.58 -8.10 11.29
C LEU A 166 -3.80 -7.19 11.09
N HIS A 167 -4.96 -7.54 11.65
CA HIS A 167 -6.22 -6.81 11.45
C HIS A 167 -6.68 -6.11 12.73
N ASN A 168 -7.33 -4.97 12.61
CA ASN A 168 -7.98 -4.33 13.74
C ASN A 168 -9.04 -5.28 14.32
N LYS A 169 -8.99 -5.49 15.64
CA LYS A 169 -9.87 -6.42 16.35
C LYS A 169 -11.35 -6.02 16.29
N SER A 170 -11.68 -4.73 16.11
CA SER A 170 -13.07 -4.27 16.11
C SER A 170 -13.75 -4.47 14.75
N ASP A 171 -13.08 -4.12 13.65
CA ASP A 171 -13.67 -4.17 12.32
C ASP A 171 -13.27 -5.40 11.50
N LEU A 172 -12.16 -6.07 11.87
CA LEU A 172 -11.60 -7.24 11.22
C LEU A 172 -11.21 -7.03 9.74
N LYS A 173 -11.07 -5.76 9.32
CA LYS A 173 -10.86 -5.34 7.92
C LYS A 173 -9.60 -4.50 7.77
N HIS A 174 -9.44 -3.49 8.61
CA HIS A 174 -8.31 -2.56 8.53
C HIS A 174 -7.07 -3.15 9.20
N PRO A 175 -5.85 -2.71 8.83
CA PRO A 175 -4.63 -3.14 9.49
C PRO A 175 -4.60 -2.80 10.99
N SER A 176 -4.07 -3.71 11.80
CA SER A 176 -3.64 -3.45 13.17
C SER A 176 -2.34 -2.61 13.19
N ALA A 177 -1.72 -2.46 14.36
CA ALA A 177 -0.39 -1.83 14.44
C ALA A 177 0.64 -2.69 13.70
N GLU A 178 0.60 -4.00 13.91
CA GLU A 178 1.42 -5.00 13.22
C GLU A 178 1.17 -5.00 11.70
N GLY A 179 -0.10 -4.94 11.27
CA GLY A 179 -0.44 -4.83 9.85
C GLY A 179 0.06 -3.53 9.21
N SER A 180 -0.02 -2.41 9.93
CA SER A 180 0.49 -1.12 9.46
C SER A 180 2.02 -1.12 9.40
N TYR A 181 2.67 -1.77 10.36
CA TYR A 181 4.11 -1.94 10.44
C TYR A 181 4.63 -2.74 9.24
N LEU A 182 4.02 -3.89 8.95
CA LEU A 182 4.36 -4.71 7.79
C LEU A 182 4.21 -3.91 6.49
N PHE A 183 3.11 -3.17 6.33
CA PHE A 183 2.89 -2.35 5.14
C PHE A 183 3.98 -1.26 5.01
N GLY A 184 4.32 -0.54 6.08
CA GLY A 184 5.39 0.46 6.05
C GLY A 184 6.76 -0.15 5.69
N ALA A 185 7.06 -1.32 6.26
CA ALA A 185 8.29 -2.07 5.98
C ALA A 185 8.38 -2.51 4.51
N MET A 186 7.25 -2.89 3.90
CA MET A 186 7.18 -3.24 2.49
C MET A 186 7.38 -2.03 1.58
N ILE A 187 6.79 -0.88 1.91
CA ILE A 187 7.04 0.36 1.15
C ILE A 187 8.52 0.71 1.19
N TYR A 188 9.14 0.68 2.37
CA TYR A 188 10.57 0.90 2.51
C TYR A 188 11.38 -0.07 1.63
N SER A 189 11.07 -1.37 1.73
CA SER A 189 11.74 -2.42 0.95
C SER A 189 11.65 -2.18 -0.54
N LEU A 190 10.48 -1.76 -1.03
CA LEU A 190 10.25 -1.48 -2.44
C LEU A 190 11.03 -0.24 -2.91
N LEU A 191 10.92 0.88 -2.17
CA LEU A 191 11.48 2.17 -2.59
C LEU A 191 13.01 2.17 -2.56
N PHE A 192 13.60 1.61 -1.50
CA PHE A 192 15.04 1.64 -1.30
C PHE A 192 15.74 0.37 -1.75
N ARG A 193 14.99 -0.65 -2.17
CA ARG A 193 15.50 -1.97 -2.56
C ARG A 193 16.43 -2.55 -1.47
N GLN A 194 16.05 -2.36 -0.22
CA GLN A 194 16.84 -2.71 0.97
C GLN A 194 15.98 -3.38 2.02
N SER A 195 16.58 -4.29 2.78
CA SER A 195 15.89 -4.90 3.92
C SER A 195 15.73 -3.88 5.06
N PRO A 196 14.53 -3.72 5.65
CA PRO A 196 14.32 -2.87 6.82
C PRO A 196 14.90 -3.49 8.11
N LYS A 197 15.48 -4.70 8.03
CA LYS A 197 16.11 -5.41 9.16
C LYS A 197 17.19 -4.63 9.89
N TRP A 198 17.80 -3.63 9.24
CA TRP A 198 18.80 -2.78 9.86
C TRP A 198 18.27 -2.02 11.09
N VAL A 199 16.95 -1.76 11.12
CA VAL A 199 16.28 -1.13 12.25
C VAL A 199 16.21 -2.09 13.45
N GLY A 200 15.93 -3.37 13.18
CA GLY A 200 15.79 -4.39 14.22
C GLY A 200 14.69 -4.03 15.23
N SER A 201 14.94 -4.29 16.52
CA SER A 201 14.03 -3.95 17.61
C SER A 201 14.10 -2.48 18.06
N ASN A 202 14.94 -1.65 17.43
CA ASN A 202 15.13 -0.25 17.84
C ASN A 202 13.93 0.65 17.50
N TRP A 203 13.01 0.19 16.65
CA TRP A 203 11.79 0.91 16.34
C TRP A 203 10.60 -0.04 16.17
N LEU A 204 9.59 0.18 17.01
CA LEU A 204 8.46 -0.74 17.23
C LEU A 204 7.13 -0.19 16.71
N GLY A 205 7.17 0.76 15.78
CA GLY A 205 5.97 1.42 15.26
C GLY A 205 5.75 2.80 15.87
N GLU A 206 4.61 3.40 15.53
CA GLU A 206 4.28 4.79 15.82
C GLU A 206 3.02 4.87 16.73
N CYS A 207 2.82 6.00 17.42
CA CYS A 207 1.60 6.38 18.17
C CYS A 207 1.17 5.47 19.33
N ASP A 208 1.98 5.41 20.39
CA ASP A 208 1.64 4.81 21.70
C ASP A 208 1.10 3.37 21.64
N LYS A 209 1.29 2.68 20.52
CA LYS A 209 0.94 1.27 20.28
C LYS A 209 2.14 0.53 19.71
N PRO A 210 3.26 0.49 20.45
CA PRO A 210 4.42 -0.26 20.01
C PRO A 210 4.04 -1.74 19.86
N ILE A 211 4.52 -2.37 18.78
CA ILE A 211 4.43 -3.81 18.62
C ILE A 211 5.55 -4.50 19.39
N LYS A 212 5.44 -5.81 19.60
CA LYS A 212 6.50 -6.58 20.27
C LYS A 212 7.78 -6.58 19.42
N ALA A 213 8.93 -6.61 20.08
CA ALA A 213 10.23 -6.56 19.41
C ALA A 213 10.43 -7.75 18.45
N GLU A 214 10.01 -8.94 18.86
CA GLU A 214 10.13 -10.17 18.09
C GLU A 214 9.23 -10.12 16.84
N ASP A 215 8.02 -9.59 17.00
CA ASP A 215 7.07 -9.40 15.91
C ASP A 215 7.60 -8.34 14.91
N ALA A 216 8.22 -7.26 15.39
CA ALA A 216 8.85 -6.25 14.53
C ALA A 216 9.95 -6.85 13.64
N VAL A 217 10.88 -7.62 14.24
CA VAL A 217 11.98 -8.27 13.50
C VAL A 217 11.42 -9.27 12.48
N TYR A 218 10.41 -10.06 12.86
CA TYR A 218 9.77 -11.00 11.94
C TYR A 218 9.05 -10.28 10.78
N LEU A 219 8.31 -9.20 11.04
CA LEU A 219 7.59 -8.46 9.99
C LEU A 219 8.56 -7.72 9.04
N GLN A 220 9.71 -7.24 9.53
CA GLN A 220 10.78 -6.70 8.68
C GLN A 220 11.34 -7.76 7.73
N ASP A 221 11.51 -9.00 8.22
CA ASP A 221 11.92 -10.13 7.40
C ASP A 221 10.90 -10.48 6.31
N VAL A 222 9.63 -10.66 6.69
CA VAL A 222 8.55 -10.97 5.76
C VAL A 222 8.46 -9.89 4.67
N ALA A 223 8.49 -8.61 5.05
CA ALA A 223 8.44 -7.50 4.10
C ALA A 223 9.54 -7.62 3.03
N TRP A 224 10.78 -7.85 3.45
CA TRP A 224 11.90 -8.00 2.54
C TRP A 224 11.78 -9.24 1.68
N ARG A 225 11.51 -10.41 2.28
CA ARG A 225 11.38 -11.68 1.54
C ARG A 225 10.31 -11.62 0.48
N VAL A 226 9.12 -11.11 0.81
CA VAL A 226 7.98 -11.06 -0.11
C VAL A 226 8.28 -10.12 -1.26
N VAL A 227 8.78 -8.90 -1.01
CA VAL A 227 9.13 -7.96 -2.09
C VAL A 227 10.27 -8.51 -2.96
N LYS A 228 11.31 -9.06 -2.34
CA LYS A 228 12.46 -9.65 -3.05
C LYS A 228 12.02 -10.81 -3.96
N HIS A 229 11.20 -11.73 -3.44
CA HIS A 229 10.68 -12.86 -4.20
C HIS A 229 9.74 -12.42 -5.33
N PHE A 230 8.79 -11.53 -5.02
CA PHE A 230 7.81 -11.03 -5.99
C PHE A 230 8.46 -10.37 -7.22
N TYR A 231 9.58 -9.67 -7.03
CA TYR A 231 10.33 -9.02 -8.11
C TYR A 231 11.55 -9.79 -8.61
N GLY A 232 11.82 -10.99 -8.10
CA GLY A 232 13.00 -11.78 -8.48
C GLY A 232 14.33 -11.05 -8.20
N TRP A 233 14.38 -10.19 -7.19
CA TRP A 233 15.61 -9.47 -6.84
C TRP A 233 16.64 -10.44 -6.27
N LYS A 234 17.88 -10.34 -6.77
CA LYS A 234 19.03 -11.11 -6.26
C LYS A 234 19.53 -10.55 -4.93
#